data_AF-A0A6L9Q880-F1
#
_entry.id   AF-A0A6L9Q880-F1
#
_cell.length_a   1.000
_cell.length_b   1.000
_cell.length_c   1.000
_cell.angle_alpha   90.00
_cell.angle_beta   90.00
_cell.angle_gamma   90.00
#
_symmetry.space_group_name_H-M   'P 1'
#
loop_
_entity.id
_entity.type
_entity.pdbx_description
1 polymer ?
#
loop_
_entity_poly.entity_id
_entity_poly.type
_entity_poly.pdbx_seq_one_letter_code
_entity_poly.pdbx_strand_id
1 'polypeptide(L)'
;RTAPPPPVERAADLLLSGLAANFAEGYAAGVPDLRRALAAFGDGMSADEELRRLWLFNEAALHLWDDERWDALSARYVHLARTTGALSELPLALSTRAHMLMFAGDLATAASLTEEGTAVTEATGGNLAPYSAMALAAFRGDAGEAAALVDRTRAEVARRGEGIGTAVAEWTTAVLRNGLGDYPEAAAAAQRALDHQRYPELRYPGIANWAVVELVEAAVRSGDGETAADA
;
A
#
# COMPACT_ATOMS: atom_id res chain seq x y z
N ARG A 1 25.45 17.60 -11.75
CA ARG A 1 26.31 17.56 -10.54
C ARG A 1 26.41 16.10 -10.14
N THR A 2 27.55 15.46 -10.37
CA THR A 2 27.79 14.05 -10.00
C THR A 2 28.57 14.04 -8.69
N ALA A 3 27.91 13.66 -7.60
CA ALA A 3 28.60 13.34 -6.36
C ALA A 3 29.38 12.02 -6.56
N PRO A 4 30.59 11.88 -5.97
CA PRO A 4 31.30 10.60 -6.03
C PRO A 4 30.48 9.50 -5.36
N PRO A 5 30.43 8.29 -5.94
CA PRO A 5 29.65 7.19 -5.37
C PRO A 5 30.23 6.79 -3.99
N PRO A 6 29.38 6.49 -3.00
CA PRO A 6 29.84 6.01 -1.71
C PRO A 6 30.60 4.68 -1.88
N PRO A 7 31.57 4.38 -1.01
CA PRO A 7 32.44 3.20 -1.13
C PRO A 7 31.72 1.86 -0.95
N VAL A 8 30.49 1.87 -0.43
CA VAL A 8 29.57 0.74 -0.37
C VAL A 8 28.19 1.26 -0.74
N GLU A 9 27.54 0.63 -1.71
CA GLU A 9 26.18 0.98 -2.14
C GLU A 9 25.18 0.52 -1.06
N ARG A 10 24.51 1.47 -0.41
CA ARG A 10 23.60 1.15 0.70
C ARG A 10 22.24 0.77 0.16
N ALA A 11 21.49 -0.07 0.89
CA ALA A 11 20.14 -0.46 0.50
C ALA A 11 19.22 0.76 0.25
N ALA A 12 19.39 1.84 1.01
CA ALA A 12 18.63 3.08 0.81
C ALA A 12 18.99 3.81 -0.50
N ASP A 13 20.25 3.74 -0.94
CA ASP A 13 20.70 4.33 -2.21
C ASP A 13 20.11 3.55 -3.39
N LEU A 14 20.12 2.22 -3.30
CA LEU A 14 19.49 1.32 -4.27
C LEU A 14 17.97 1.55 -4.35
N LEU A 15 17.32 1.68 -3.20
CA LEU A 15 15.88 1.98 -3.14
C LEU A 15 15.58 3.29 -3.85
N LEU A 16 16.36 4.35 -3.57
CA LEU A 16 16.17 5.65 -4.22
C LEU A 16 16.41 5.57 -5.73
N SER A 17 17.47 4.90 -6.18
CA SER A 17 17.77 4.69 -7.61
C SER A 17 16.65 3.92 -8.31
N GLY A 18 16.17 2.84 -7.69
CA GLY A 18 15.08 2.03 -8.23
C GLY A 18 13.76 2.80 -8.33
N LEU A 19 13.40 3.57 -7.31
CA LEU A 19 12.21 4.43 -7.35
C LEU A 19 12.35 5.54 -8.40
N ALA A 20 13.53 6.17 -8.49
CA ALA A 20 13.79 7.21 -9.49
C ALA A 20 13.69 6.68 -10.93
N ALA A 21 14.30 5.53 -11.22
CA ALA A 21 14.19 4.86 -12.51
C ALA A 21 12.74 4.45 -12.80
N ASN A 22 12.00 3.95 -11.80
CA ASN A 22 10.58 3.63 -11.95
C ASN A 22 9.74 4.86 -12.37
N PHE A 23 9.96 6.01 -11.72
CA PHE A 23 9.23 7.24 -12.06
C PHE A 23 9.65 7.84 -13.41
N ALA A 24 10.92 7.72 -13.79
CA ALA A 24 11.46 8.36 -14.99
C ALA A 24 11.30 7.50 -16.26
N GLU A 25 11.48 6.19 -16.14
CA GLU A 25 11.66 5.26 -17.26
C GLU A 25 10.67 4.09 -17.23
N GLY A 26 9.99 3.88 -16.09
CA GLY A 26 8.95 2.89 -15.93
C GLY A 26 9.34 1.69 -15.09
N TYR A 27 8.36 0.82 -14.84
CA TYR A 27 8.46 -0.31 -13.91
C TYR A 27 9.73 -1.15 -14.13
N ALA A 28 9.95 -1.61 -15.36
CA ALA A 28 11.06 -2.49 -15.71
C ALA A 28 12.45 -1.90 -15.41
N ALA A 29 12.59 -0.57 -15.51
CA ALA A 29 13.86 0.11 -15.22
C ALA A 29 14.16 0.17 -13.72
N GLY A 30 13.12 0.29 -12.86
CA GLY A 30 13.28 0.30 -11.41
C GLY A 30 13.52 -1.07 -10.78
N VAL A 31 13.02 -2.14 -11.41
CA VAL A 31 13.02 -3.50 -10.85
C VAL A 31 14.40 -4.00 -10.38
N PRO A 32 15.50 -3.88 -11.15
CA PRO A 32 16.79 -4.42 -10.73
C PRO A 32 17.29 -3.83 -9.41
N ASP A 33 17.25 -2.50 -9.27
CA ASP A 33 17.74 -1.82 -8.07
C ASP A 33 16.80 -1.97 -6.88
N LEU A 34 15.48 -2.00 -7.10
CA LEU A 34 14.51 -2.28 -6.02
C LEU A 34 14.72 -3.71 -5.45
N ARG A 35 14.97 -4.71 -6.29
CA ARG A 35 15.29 -6.08 -5.83
C ARG A 35 16.60 -6.14 -5.05
N ARG A 36 17.63 -5.43 -5.51
CA ARG A 36 18.92 -5.33 -4.80
C ARG A 36 18.77 -4.61 -3.47
N ALA A 37 17.97 -3.53 -3.43
CA ALA A 37 17.65 -2.82 -2.20
C ALA A 37 17.02 -3.76 -1.18
N LEU A 38 15.94 -4.43 -1.57
CA LEU A 38 15.23 -5.39 -0.72
C LEU A 38 16.14 -6.53 -0.22
N ALA A 39 17.06 -7.01 -1.05
CA ALA A 39 18.02 -8.05 -0.67
C ALA A 39 19.07 -7.57 0.34
N ALA A 40 19.45 -6.29 0.31
CA ALA A 40 20.43 -5.69 1.19
C ALA A 40 19.81 -5.01 2.44
N PHE A 41 18.48 -5.07 2.59
CA PHE A 41 17.80 -4.44 3.72
C PHE A 41 18.20 -5.11 5.04
N GLY A 42 18.51 -4.29 6.06
CA GLY A 42 18.98 -4.75 7.37
C GLY A 42 20.50 -4.91 7.49
N ASP A 43 21.24 -5.01 6.38
CA ASP A 43 22.69 -5.14 6.41
C ASP A 43 23.36 -3.89 6.97
N GLY A 44 23.97 -4.04 8.15
CA GLY A 44 24.66 -2.95 8.85
C GLY A 44 23.73 -1.85 9.37
N MET A 45 22.42 -2.10 9.46
CA MET A 45 21.45 -1.16 10.03
C MET A 45 21.23 -1.42 11.52
N SER A 46 21.09 -0.35 12.29
CA SER A 46 20.49 -0.42 13.62
C SER A 46 18.97 -0.61 13.54
N ALA A 47 18.35 -1.10 14.62
CA ALA A 47 16.90 -1.24 14.72
C ALA A 47 16.15 0.07 14.43
N ASP A 48 16.69 1.21 14.87
CA ASP A 48 16.11 2.53 14.61
C ASP A 48 16.24 2.94 13.13
N GLU A 49 17.33 2.55 12.47
CA GLU A 49 17.50 2.78 11.04
C GLU A 49 16.58 1.90 10.20
N GLU A 50 16.43 0.63 10.56
CA GLU A 50 15.43 -0.26 9.95
C GLU A 50 14.04 0.37 10.08
N LEU A 51 13.63 0.72 11.30
CA LEU A 51 12.28 1.24 11.59
C LEU A 51 11.92 2.45 10.72
N ARG A 52 12.84 3.42 10.57
CA ARG A 52 12.63 4.61 9.74
C ARG A 52 12.53 4.32 8.24
N ARG A 53 12.98 3.15 7.79
CA ARG A 53 13.04 2.77 6.38
C ARG A 53 11.98 1.75 6.00
N LEU A 54 11.49 0.99 6.98
CA LEU A 54 10.58 -0.14 6.77
C LEU A 54 9.37 0.22 5.92
N TRP A 55 8.74 1.38 6.13
CA TRP A 55 7.60 1.77 5.30
C TRP A 55 7.96 1.80 3.80
N LEU A 56 9.03 2.49 3.41
CA LEU A 56 9.45 2.56 2.00
C LEU A 56 9.90 1.21 1.42
N PHE A 57 10.51 0.35 2.24
CA PHE A 57 10.90 -0.99 1.81
C PHE A 57 9.67 -1.91 1.64
N ASN A 58 8.64 -1.76 2.47
CA ASN A 58 7.35 -2.43 2.26
C ASN A 58 6.70 -1.97 0.94
N GLU A 59 6.69 -0.66 0.65
CA GLU A 59 6.19 -0.12 -0.62
C GLU A 59 6.96 -0.68 -1.83
N ALA A 60 8.28 -0.87 -1.72
CA ALA A 60 9.07 -1.49 -2.78
C ALA A 60 8.74 -2.98 -2.98
N ALA A 61 8.54 -3.73 -1.89
CA ALA A 61 8.15 -5.14 -1.97
C ALA A 61 6.77 -5.30 -2.62
N LEU A 62 5.80 -4.48 -2.18
CA LEU A 62 4.46 -4.40 -2.77
C LEU A 62 4.54 -4.06 -4.26
N HIS A 63 5.33 -3.03 -4.61
CA HIS A 63 5.49 -2.62 -6.00
C HIS A 63 6.01 -3.75 -6.89
N LEU A 64 6.92 -4.57 -6.34
CA LEU A 64 7.51 -5.71 -7.04
C LEU A 64 6.67 -6.99 -7.01
N TRP A 65 5.51 -6.98 -6.35
CA TRP A 65 4.72 -8.19 -6.05
C TRP A 65 5.55 -9.28 -5.35
N ASP A 66 6.44 -8.85 -4.45
CA ASP A 66 7.32 -9.73 -3.67
C ASP A 66 6.67 -10.00 -2.30
N ASP A 67 5.64 -10.86 -2.32
CA ASP A 67 4.81 -11.17 -1.15
C ASP A 67 5.62 -11.78 0.00
N GLU A 68 6.64 -12.60 -0.31
CA GLU A 68 7.52 -13.20 0.70
C GLU A 68 8.29 -12.13 1.48
N ARG A 69 8.89 -11.17 0.77
CA ARG A 69 9.58 -10.06 1.44
C ARG A 69 8.62 -9.10 2.11
N TRP A 70 7.45 -8.86 1.53
CA TRP A 70 6.45 -8.00 2.15
C TRP A 70 5.91 -8.60 3.46
N ASP A 71 5.69 -9.92 3.52
CA ASP A 71 5.33 -10.64 4.74
C ASP A 71 6.40 -10.44 5.83
N ALA A 72 7.67 -10.70 5.50
CA ALA A 72 8.78 -10.57 6.44
C ALA A 72 8.98 -9.11 6.92
N LEU A 73 8.95 -8.14 6.00
CA LEU A 73 9.16 -6.72 6.30
C LEU A 73 8.00 -6.14 7.13
N SER A 74 6.75 -6.47 6.81
CA SER A 74 5.59 -5.97 7.55
C SER A 74 5.55 -6.52 8.98
N ALA A 75 5.89 -7.81 9.16
CA ALA A 75 6.04 -8.40 10.49
C ALA A 75 7.19 -7.75 11.29
N ARG A 76 8.33 -7.51 10.64
CA ARG A 76 9.48 -6.81 11.25
C ARG A 76 9.13 -5.38 11.65
N TYR A 77 8.33 -4.68 10.85
CA TYR A 77 7.90 -3.31 11.14
C TYR A 77 7.05 -3.24 12.41
N VAL A 78 6.04 -4.10 12.53
CA VAL A 78 5.22 -4.19 13.75
C VAL A 78 6.09 -4.54 14.96
N HIS A 79 7.00 -5.51 14.81
CA HIS A 79 7.88 -5.91 15.90
C HIS A 79 8.77 -4.76 16.39
N LEU A 80 9.41 -4.02 15.47
CA LEU A 80 10.26 -2.89 15.82
C LEU A 80 9.47 -1.74 16.44
N ALA A 81 8.32 -1.36 15.86
CA ALA A 81 7.49 -0.29 16.40
C ALA A 81 7.04 -0.59 17.85
N ARG A 82 6.69 -1.85 18.15
CA ARG A 82 6.33 -2.28 19.51
C ARG A 82 7.53 -2.29 20.47
N THR A 83 8.65 -2.87 20.05
CA THR A 83 9.81 -3.07 20.95
C THR A 83 10.57 -1.79 21.26
N THR A 84 10.55 -0.80 20.36
CA THR A 84 11.16 0.52 20.59
C THR A 84 10.18 1.53 21.17
N GLY A 85 8.89 1.19 21.30
CA GLY A 85 7.85 2.07 21.81
C GLY A 85 7.51 3.23 20.87
N ALA A 86 7.73 3.07 19.56
CA ALA A 86 7.45 4.07 18.54
C ALA A 86 5.96 4.14 18.21
N LEU A 87 5.15 4.63 19.15
CA LEU A 87 3.69 4.67 19.04
C LEU A 87 3.18 5.51 17.84
N SER A 88 3.97 6.46 17.34
CA SER A 88 3.63 7.21 16.12
C SER A 88 3.73 6.38 14.83
N GLU A 89 4.62 5.39 14.81
CA GLU A 89 4.84 4.50 13.66
C GLU A 89 3.91 3.28 13.69
N LEU A 90 3.49 2.87 14.89
CA LEU A 90 2.77 1.63 15.11
C LEU A 90 1.46 1.53 14.30
N PRO A 91 0.59 2.57 14.18
CA PRO A 91 -0.61 2.48 13.36
C PRO A 91 -0.33 2.16 11.89
N LEU A 92 0.71 2.77 11.32
CA LEU A 92 1.09 2.52 9.93
C LEU A 92 1.65 1.10 9.76
N ALA A 93 2.51 0.66 10.68
CA ALA A 93 3.05 -0.70 10.68
C ALA A 93 1.95 -1.78 10.78
N LEU A 94 0.97 -1.57 11.68
CA LEU A 94 -0.18 -2.46 11.84
C LEU A 94 -1.04 -2.48 10.58
N SER A 95 -1.30 -1.32 9.97
CA SER A 95 -2.05 -1.22 8.72
C SER A 95 -1.34 -1.95 7.57
N THR A 96 -0.04 -1.75 7.38
CA THR A 96 0.76 -2.45 6.36
C THR A 96 0.69 -3.97 6.56
N ARG A 97 0.83 -4.45 7.80
CA ARG A 97 0.73 -5.88 8.10
C ARG A 97 -0.68 -6.44 7.88
N ALA A 98 -1.71 -5.68 8.25
CA ALA A 98 -3.09 -6.09 8.06
C ALA A 98 -3.42 -6.28 6.57
N HIS A 99 -2.96 -5.41 5.66
CA HIS A 99 -3.16 -5.58 4.22
C HIS A 99 -2.51 -6.86 3.69
N MET A 100 -1.27 -7.14 4.10
CA MET A 100 -0.60 -8.39 3.72
C MET A 100 -1.40 -9.62 4.19
N LEU A 101 -1.87 -9.61 5.44
CA LEU A 101 -2.69 -10.71 5.97
C LEU A 101 -4.04 -10.83 5.25
N MET A 102 -4.65 -9.73 4.82
CA MET A 102 -5.88 -9.75 4.02
C MET A 102 -5.66 -10.45 2.69
N PHE A 103 -4.57 -10.16 1.98
CA PHE A 103 -4.24 -10.86 0.73
C PHE A 103 -3.87 -12.33 0.94
N ALA A 104 -3.28 -12.68 2.08
CA ALA A 104 -3.09 -14.07 2.47
C ALA A 104 -4.37 -14.78 2.95
N GLY A 105 -5.49 -14.07 3.07
CA GLY A 105 -6.78 -14.61 3.53
C GLY A 105 -6.93 -14.75 5.05
N ASP A 106 -5.96 -14.29 5.84
CA ASP A 106 -6.04 -14.27 7.31
C ASP A 106 -6.76 -13.01 7.81
N LEU A 107 -8.07 -12.96 7.56
CA LEU A 107 -8.94 -11.84 7.97
C LEU A 107 -9.10 -11.74 9.49
N ALA A 108 -8.86 -12.82 10.24
CA ALA A 108 -8.98 -12.84 11.69
C ALA A 108 -7.82 -12.08 12.33
N THR A 109 -6.59 -12.40 11.94
CA THR A 109 -5.41 -11.66 12.43
C THR A 109 -5.42 -10.22 11.91
N ALA A 110 -5.81 -9.98 10.65
CA ALA A 110 -5.94 -8.63 10.10
C ALA A 110 -6.94 -7.76 10.88
N ALA A 111 -8.04 -8.35 11.37
CA ALA A 111 -9.01 -7.65 12.22
C ALA A 111 -8.42 -7.25 13.56
N SER A 112 -7.73 -8.18 14.24
CA SER A 112 -7.08 -7.89 15.52
C SER A 112 -6.06 -6.74 15.40
N LEU A 113 -5.25 -6.72 14.32
CA LEU A 113 -4.28 -5.64 14.10
C LEU A 113 -4.95 -4.31 13.75
N THR A 114 -6.06 -4.35 13.00
CA THR A 114 -6.86 -3.16 12.69
C THR A 114 -7.48 -2.54 13.93
N GLU A 115 -8.02 -3.35 14.84
CA GLU A 115 -8.57 -2.90 16.13
C GLU A 115 -7.49 -2.28 17.01
N GLU A 116 -6.31 -2.91 17.11
CA GLU A 116 -5.17 -2.35 17.83
C GLU A 116 -4.73 -1.01 17.23
N GLY A 117 -4.60 -0.93 15.90
CA GLY A 117 -4.21 0.31 15.21
C GLY A 117 -5.19 1.45 15.46
N THR A 118 -6.49 1.14 15.51
CA THR A 118 -7.55 2.11 15.86
C THR A 118 -7.37 2.61 17.29
N ALA A 119 -7.22 1.69 18.25
CA ALA A 119 -7.04 2.04 19.66
C ALA A 119 -5.77 2.87 19.91
N VAL A 120 -4.66 2.56 19.24
CA VAL A 120 -3.42 3.34 19.31
C VAL A 120 -3.59 4.73 18.71
N THR A 121 -4.25 4.83 17.55
CA THR A 121 -4.50 6.12 16.89
C THR A 121 -5.36 7.03 17.78
N GLU A 122 -6.42 6.50 18.40
CA GLU A 122 -7.26 7.23 19.35
C GLU A 122 -6.48 7.67 20.60
N ALA A 123 -5.72 6.76 21.20
CA ALA A 123 -4.96 7.04 22.43
C ALA A 123 -3.83 8.07 22.22
N THR A 124 -3.23 8.10 21.03
CA THR A 124 -2.14 9.02 20.67
C THR A 124 -2.63 10.34 20.06
N GLY A 125 -3.92 10.45 19.72
CA GLY A 125 -4.45 11.56 18.93
C GLY A 125 -3.89 11.60 17.50
N GLY A 126 -3.47 10.45 16.97
CA GLY A 126 -3.00 10.31 15.61
C GLY A 126 -4.09 10.61 14.59
N ASN A 127 -3.69 10.88 13.36
CA ASN A 127 -4.59 11.24 12.26
C ASN A 127 -4.44 10.32 11.05
N LEU A 128 -3.87 9.13 11.21
CA LEU A 128 -3.80 8.16 10.13
C LEU A 128 -5.23 7.79 9.70
N ALA A 129 -5.52 7.87 8.41
CA ALA A 129 -6.80 7.43 7.89
C ALA A 129 -6.98 5.91 8.13
N PRO A 130 -8.23 5.43 8.31
CA PRO A 130 -8.50 4.05 8.73
C PRO A 130 -8.35 3.05 7.56
N TYR A 131 -7.18 3.00 6.93
CA TYR A 131 -6.92 2.23 5.71
C TYR A 131 -7.22 0.75 5.87
N SER A 132 -6.69 0.11 6.92
CA SER A 132 -6.91 -1.32 7.12
C SER A 132 -8.35 -1.66 7.51
N ALA A 133 -9.06 -0.75 8.19
CA ALA A 133 -10.47 -0.94 8.52
C ALA A 133 -11.36 -0.84 7.27
N MET A 134 -11.10 0.14 6.40
CA MET A 134 -11.76 0.27 5.10
C MET A 134 -11.63 -1.01 4.28
N ALA A 135 -10.38 -1.47 4.09
CA ALA A 135 -10.10 -2.68 3.34
C ALA A 135 -10.76 -3.91 4.00
N LEU A 136 -10.62 -4.08 5.31
CA LEU A 136 -11.19 -5.23 6.02
C LEU A 136 -12.72 -5.33 5.86
N ALA A 137 -13.44 -4.20 5.94
CA ALA A 137 -14.87 -4.16 5.71
C ALA A 137 -15.22 -4.59 4.27
N ALA A 138 -14.47 -4.12 3.27
CA ALA A 138 -14.63 -4.54 1.88
C ALA A 138 -14.37 -6.04 1.67
N PHE A 139 -13.27 -6.57 2.22
CA PHE A 139 -12.94 -8.01 2.15
C PHE A 139 -13.97 -8.90 2.85
N ARG A 140 -14.69 -8.38 3.84
CA ARG A 140 -15.82 -9.07 4.51
C ARG A 140 -17.15 -8.94 3.76
N GLY A 141 -17.21 -8.09 2.73
CA GLY A 141 -18.45 -7.76 2.04
C GLY A 141 -19.41 -6.90 2.87
N ASP A 142 -18.95 -6.25 3.95
CA ASP A 142 -19.78 -5.34 4.73
C ASP A 142 -19.90 -3.99 4.02
N ALA A 143 -20.84 -3.92 3.09
CA ALA A 143 -21.05 -2.74 2.26
C ALA A 143 -21.42 -1.49 3.07
N GLY A 144 -22.11 -1.66 4.20
CA GLY A 144 -22.52 -0.55 5.05
C GLY A 144 -21.35 0.07 5.80
N GLU A 145 -20.54 -0.78 6.44
CA GLU A 145 -19.34 -0.34 7.16
C GLU A 145 -18.28 0.22 6.21
N ALA A 146 -18.01 -0.47 5.09
CA ALA A 146 -17.05 -0.02 4.09
C ALA A 146 -17.42 1.36 3.52
N ALA A 147 -18.68 1.57 3.13
CA ALA A 147 -19.14 2.86 2.62
C ALA A 147 -18.99 3.98 3.65
N ALA A 148 -19.37 3.73 4.91
CA ALA A 148 -19.24 4.72 5.98
C ALA A 148 -17.77 5.11 6.26
N LEU A 149 -16.85 4.15 6.21
CA LEU A 149 -15.41 4.41 6.37
C LEU A 149 -14.82 5.16 5.17
N VAL A 150 -15.21 4.77 3.94
CA VAL A 150 -14.79 5.42 2.69
C VAL A 150 -15.26 6.88 2.63
N ASP A 151 -16.53 7.15 2.91
CA ASP A 151 -17.10 8.50 2.84
C ASP A 151 -16.47 9.44 3.87
N ARG A 152 -16.25 8.93 5.09
CA ARG A 152 -15.50 9.67 6.13
C ARG A 152 -14.07 9.97 5.67
N THR A 153 -13.37 8.97 5.11
CA THR A 153 -12.01 9.15 4.63
C THR A 153 -11.95 10.20 3.52
N ARG A 154 -12.83 10.11 2.51
CA ARG A 154 -12.93 11.10 1.43
C ARG A 154 -13.11 12.53 1.95
N ALA A 155 -13.97 12.73 2.97
CA ALA A 155 -14.18 14.03 3.58
C ALA A 155 -12.94 14.57 4.34
N GLU A 156 -12.17 13.69 4.96
CA GLU A 156 -10.98 14.05 5.76
C GLU A 156 -9.73 14.27 4.90
N VAL A 157 -9.45 13.38 3.95
CA VAL A 157 -8.23 13.42 3.12
C VAL A 157 -8.22 14.61 2.17
N ALA A 158 -9.39 14.99 1.63
CA ALA A 158 -9.55 16.19 0.83
C ALA A 158 -9.16 17.46 1.60
N ARG A 159 -9.41 17.50 2.91
CA ARG A 159 -9.01 18.61 3.78
C ARG A 159 -7.51 18.60 4.11
N ARG A 160 -6.87 17.43 4.15
CA ARG A 160 -5.46 17.24 4.52
C ARG A 160 -4.50 17.34 3.34
N GLY A 161 -5.00 17.23 2.11
CA GLY A 161 -4.16 17.16 0.90
C GLY A 161 -3.44 15.81 0.76
N GLU A 162 -3.94 14.77 1.42
CA GLU A 162 -3.36 13.43 1.43
C GLU A 162 -3.83 12.64 0.20
N GLY A 163 -3.06 12.70 -0.89
CA GLY A 163 -3.43 12.07 -2.16
C GLY A 163 -3.59 10.55 -2.09
N ILE A 164 -2.78 9.86 -1.28
CA ILE A 164 -2.82 8.40 -1.16
C ILE A 164 -4.13 7.91 -0.52
N GLY A 165 -4.69 8.67 0.44
CA GLY A 165 -5.89 8.24 1.14
C GLY A 165 -7.14 8.20 0.25
N THR A 166 -7.24 9.11 -0.72
CA THR A 166 -8.31 9.05 -1.73
C THR A 166 -8.17 7.81 -2.62
N ALA A 167 -6.95 7.51 -3.09
CA ALA A 167 -6.71 6.33 -3.92
C ALA A 167 -7.04 5.02 -3.16
N VAL A 168 -6.67 4.92 -1.88
CA VAL A 168 -7.03 3.77 -1.03
C VAL A 168 -8.55 3.62 -0.89
N ALA A 169 -9.27 4.74 -0.72
CA ALA A 169 -10.73 4.72 -0.58
C ALA A 169 -11.44 4.28 -1.87
N GLU A 170 -10.94 4.72 -3.03
CA GLU A 170 -11.43 4.26 -4.34
C GLU A 170 -11.10 2.79 -4.59
N TRP A 171 -9.87 2.35 -4.28
CA TRP A 171 -9.50 0.93 -4.37
C TRP A 171 -10.38 0.05 -3.46
N THR A 172 -10.63 0.47 -2.22
CA THR A 172 -11.54 -0.23 -1.29
C THR A 172 -12.93 -0.38 -1.89
N THR A 173 -13.42 0.67 -2.56
CA THR A 173 -14.72 0.63 -3.26
C THR A 173 -14.68 -0.39 -4.40
N ALA A 174 -13.59 -0.42 -5.18
CA ALA A 174 -13.43 -1.38 -6.27
C ALA A 174 -13.45 -2.84 -5.77
N VAL A 175 -12.69 -3.16 -4.72
CA VAL A 175 -12.68 -4.49 -4.07
C VAL A 175 -14.09 -4.91 -3.64
N LEU A 176 -14.81 -4.04 -2.93
CA LEU A 176 -16.17 -4.32 -2.47
C LEU A 176 -17.11 -4.59 -3.66
N ARG A 177 -17.04 -3.76 -4.70
CA ARG A 177 -17.94 -3.84 -5.86
C ARG A 177 -17.67 -5.06 -6.71
N ASN A 178 -16.41 -5.44 -6.90
CA ASN A 178 -16.04 -6.72 -7.52
C ASN A 178 -16.58 -7.90 -6.70
N GLY A 179 -16.40 -7.88 -5.36
CA GLY A 179 -16.93 -8.91 -4.47
C GLY A 179 -18.46 -9.06 -4.50
N LEU A 180 -19.19 -7.97 -4.76
CA LEU A 180 -20.65 -7.96 -4.90
C LEU A 180 -21.13 -8.25 -6.33
N GLY A 181 -20.22 -8.38 -7.31
CA GLY A 181 -20.54 -8.57 -8.73
C GLY A 181 -21.04 -7.30 -9.44
N ASP A 182 -20.86 -6.13 -8.84
CA ASP A 182 -21.17 -4.82 -9.43
C ASP A 182 -19.97 -4.29 -10.22
N TYR A 183 -19.59 -5.06 -11.25
CA TYR A 183 -18.38 -4.82 -12.04
C TYR A 183 -18.30 -3.43 -12.71
N PRO A 184 -19.39 -2.83 -13.21
CA PRO A 184 -19.31 -1.48 -13.77
C PRO A 184 -18.85 -0.42 -12.75
N GLU A 185 -19.38 -0.46 -11.51
CA GLU A 185 -18.92 0.46 -10.47
C GLU A 185 -17.53 0.07 -9.96
N ALA A 186 -17.17 -1.21 -9.94
CA ALA A 186 -15.83 -1.66 -9.59
C ALA A 186 -14.77 -1.10 -10.55
N ALA A 187 -15.01 -1.20 -11.86
CA ALA A 187 -14.14 -0.63 -12.88
C ALA A 187 -14.03 0.90 -12.74
N ALA A 188 -15.16 1.59 -12.54
CA ALA A 188 -15.17 3.03 -12.36
C ALA A 188 -14.39 3.48 -11.11
N ALA A 189 -14.53 2.75 -9.98
CA ALA A 189 -13.78 3.02 -8.76
C ALA A 189 -12.28 2.75 -8.93
N ALA A 190 -11.92 1.62 -9.55
CA ALA A 190 -10.53 1.29 -9.85
C ALA A 190 -9.87 2.36 -10.73
N GLN A 191 -10.56 2.82 -11.79
CA GLN A 191 -10.08 3.89 -12.64
C GLN A 191 -9.87 5.20 -11.86
N ARG A 192 -10.80 5.59 -10.98
CA ARG A 192 -10.61 6.78 -10.13
C ARG A 192 -9.40 6.65 -9.22
N ALA A 193 -9.13 5.46 -8.67
CA ALA A 193 -7.93 5.22 -7.88
C ALA A 193 -6.65 5.44 -8.70
N LEU A 194 -6.61 4.94 -9.94
CA LEU A 194 -5.49 5.14 -10.88
C LEU A 194 -5.32 6.61 -11.26
N ASP A 195 -6.41 7.31 -11.58
CA ASP A 195 -6.40 8.73 -11.93
C ASP A 195 -5.88 9.60 -10.77
N HIS A 196 -6.26 9.28 -9.53
CA HIS A 196 -5.74 9.97 -8.33
C HIS A 196 -4.24 9.78 -8.15
N GLN A 197 -3.70 8.64 -8.59
CA GLN A 197 -2.26 8.40 -8.62
C GLN A 197 -1.61 8.88 -9.92
N ARG A 198 -2.38 9.46 -10.86
CA ARG A 198 -1.91 9.87 -12.19
C ARG A 198 -1.22 8.72 -12.92
N TYR A 199 -1.75 7.51 -12.78
CA TYR A 199 -1.24 6.33 -13.48
C TYR A 199 -1.78 6.34 -14.93
N PRO A 200 -0.96 6.02 -15.96
CA PRO A 200 0.43 5.53 -15.89
C PRO A 200 1.50 6.62 -15.96
N GLU A 201 1.16 7.91 -15.94
CA GLU A 201 2.15 9.00 -16.05
C GLU A 201 3.09 9.08 -14.84
N LEU A 202 2.54 8.96 -13.64
CA LEU A 202 3.25 8.80 -12.38
C LEU A 202 3.00 7.38 -11.87
N ARG A 203 4.03 6.55 -11.97
CA ARG A 203 4.00 5.15 -11.57
C ARG A 203 4.25 5.03 -10.07
N TYR A 204 3.35 5.57 -9.25
CA TYR A 204 3.49 5.45 -7.79
C TYR A 204 3.54 3.97 -7.39
N PRO A 205 4.52 3.56 -6.57
CA PRO A 205 4.49 2.25 -5.96
C PRO A 205 3.29 2.16 -5.00
N GLY A 206 2.73 0.96 -4.86
CA GLY A 206 1.62 0.73 -3.93
C GLY A 206 0.27 0.56 -4.62
N ILE A 207 -0.70 1.39 -4.20
CA ILE A 207 -2.13 1.24 -4.49
C ILE A 207 -2.49 1.13 -5.97
N ALA A 208 -1.79 1.80 -6.89
CA ALA A 208 -2.04 1.68 -8.33
C ALA A 208 -1.98 0.23 -8.78
N ASN A 209 -1.01 -0.56 -8.29
CA ASN A 209 -0.89 -1.98 -8.65
C ASN A 209 -2.13 -2.77 -8.23
N TRP A 210 -2.67 -2.51 -7.05
CA TRP A 210 -3.88 -3.17 -6.58
C TRP A 210 -5.12 -2.69 -7.32
N ALA A 211 -5.22 -1.39 -7.63
CA ALA A 211 -6.31 -0.84 -8.41
C ALA A 211 -6.35 -1.39 -9.84
N VAL A 212 -5.19 -1.59 -10.50
CA VAL A 212 -5.12 -2.24 -11.81
C VAL A 212 -5.71 -3.65 -11.75
N VAL A 213 -5.41 -4.44 -10.72
CA VAL A 213 -5.97 -5.80 -10.57
C VAL A 213 -7.50 -5.76 -10.48
N GLU A 214 -8.06 -4.83 -9.70
CA GLU A 214 -9.51 -4.67 -9.60
C GLU A 214 -10.15 -4.20 -10.92
N LEU A 215 -9.48 -3.33 -11.67
CA LEU A 215 -9.92 -2.89 -12.99
C LEU A 215 -9.95 -4.05 -13.99
N VAL A 216 -8.88 -4.86 -14.03
CA VAL A 216 -8.78 -6.04 -14.91
C VAL A 216 -9.89 -7.04 -14.61
N GLU A 217 -10.10 -7.39 -13.33
CA GLU A 217 -11.19 -8.32 -12.95
C GLU A 217 -12.55 -7.78 -13.39
N ALA A 218 -12.85 -6.51 -13.06
CA ALA A 218 -14.12 -5.88 -13.41
C ALA A 218 -14.36 -5.84 -14.93
N ALA A 219 -13.33 -5.47 -15.70
CA ALA A 219 -13.39 -5.37 -17.15
C ALA A 219 -13.61 -6.75 -17.80
N VAL A 220 -12.84 -7.76 -17.40
CA VAL A 220 -13.01 -9.15 -17.88
C VAL A 220 -14.41 -9.67 -17.57
N ARG A 221 -14.90 -9.46 -16.35
CA ARG A 221 -16.22 -9.93 -15.91
C ARG A 221 -17.38 -9.19 -16.58
N SER A 222 -17.13 -7.98 -17.08
CA SER A 222 -18.09 -7.19 -17.86
C SER A 222 -18.01 -7.45 -19.37
N GLY A 223 -17.05 -8.26 -19.83
CA GLY A 223 -16.81 -8.52 -21.25
C GLY A 223 -16.06 -7.40 -21.98
N ASP A 224 -15.49 -6.44 -21.25
CA ASP A 224 -14.65 -5.36 -21.80
C ASP A 224 -13.19 -5.82 -21.88
N GLY A 225 -12.88 -6.60 -22.92
CA GLY A 225 -11.55 -7.13 -23.15
C GLY A 225 -10.51 -6.09 -23.58
N GLU A 226 -10.94 -4.93 -24.08
CA GLU A 226 -10.03 -3.85 -24.48
C GLU A 226 -9.46 -3.16 -23.25
N THR A 227 -10.33 -2.70 -22.34
CA THR A 227 -9.90 -2.11 -21.06
C THR A 227 -9.05 -3.08 -20.24
N ALA A 228 -9.41 -4.36 -20.21
CA ALA A 228 -8.64 -5.39 -19.50
C ALA A 228 -7.23 -5.62 -20.08
N ALA A 229 -7.04 -5.44 -21.38
CA ALA A 229 -5.75 -5.64 -22.04
C ALA A 229 -4.85 -4.39 -21.96
N ASP A 230 -5.44 -3.20 -21.90
CA ASP A 230 -4.73 -1.93 -21.80
C ASP A 230 -4.23 -1.64 -20.37
N ALA A 231 -4.94 -2.14 -19.35
CA ALA A 231 -4.62 -1.98 -17.92
C ALA A 231 -3.37 -2.75 -17.48
#